data_AF-A0A8J2JYK4-F1
#
_entry.id   AF-A0A8J2JYK4-F1
#
_cell.length_a   1.000
_cell.length_b   1.000
_cell.length_c   1.000
_cell.angle_alpha   90.00
_cell.angle_beta   90.00
_cell.angle_gamma   90.00
#
_symmetry.space_group_name_H-M   'P 1'
#
loop_
_entity.id
_entity.type
_entity.pdbx_description
1 polymer ?
#
loop_
_entity_poly.entity_id
_entity_poly.type
_entity_poly.pdbx_seq_one_letter_code
_entity_poly.pdbx_strand_id
1 'polypeptide(L)'
;MYLHHIPSSYGRLVPKPEKLQTHEELYDDNVSVQDQIENLRIKISLKERYNKVLKDEMEESRQGATTIIHDLCVETKHLRQKFVEAVQAEKMAVQNALRTHREFQLALRGQVAENAIPWLDDKLFDMAKRLNCLLFRLYHKRRKLEEVEQMVETMEKWPRPGSLPWELEAIENFHRIEYDIENMKVKLETASILHSKYYEIKFILREERGKYAPVLRALDNQLQNQRRELGQLQKMLEDAIVFQNDASKKLTITEQEASENRKRRKRQMARMKKAVQKILEANQLASSTGTGKNDKRLSMGETGDKNSGFTDETEVIRGKKQEVERFQDRTRRLVEVMKVPDLTYIPVRYQTVIDLGLRFEQEQKAKEDLRDMLLRQQNMLNLILCHFLYTGQREESEFTDRKRGLEKKQSKIEADIHEYKGKMQKYGELVVEVRLALLSLIERFEDTAKRKKRYANANLMTQLKIIHKKVSGLMESVAELERQLPPHEEESKNYQQYMKPQPIPPRLIRVGTPVKDEDSDAEEDFADLKVPGRLEIKAKSLRFLNQAKLKRGIR
;
A
#
# COMPACT_ATOMS: atom_id res chain seq x y z
N MET A 1 -51.38 -54.27 20.91
CA MET A 1 -51.90 -53.32 21.91
C MET A 1 -51.34 -51.93 21.60
N TYR A 2 -52.19 -51.00 21.18
CA TYR A 2 -51.93 -49.56 21.29
C TYR A 2 -53.27 -48.88 21.55
N LEU A 3 -53.46 -48.36 22.76
CA LEU A 3 -54.64 -47.61 23.15
C LEU A 3 -54.36 -46.14 22.89
N HIS A 4 -54.95 -45.56 21.84
CA HIS A 4 -54.96 -44.11 21.68
C HIS A 4 -56.11 -43.51 22.48
N HIS A 5 -55.81 -42.49 23.28
CA HIS A 5 -56.83 -41.75 24.02
C HIS A 5 -57.80 -41.07 23.05
N ILE A 6 -59.10 -41.37 23.22
CA ILE A 6 -60.17 -40.57 22.63
C ILE A 6 -60.27 -39.28 23.45
N PRO A 7 -60.04 -38.09 22.87
CA PRO A 7 -60.31 -36.83 23.57
C PRO A 7 -61.82 -36.69 23.78
N SER A 8 -62.23 -36.72 25.05
CA SER A 8 -63.64 -36.69 25.50
C SER A 8 -64.28 -35.30 25.36
N SER A 9 -64.23 -34.69 24.17
CA SER A 9 -65.03 -33.52 23.83
C SER A 9 -66.41 -33.95 23.32
N TYR A 10 -67.24 -34.49 24.23
CA TYR A 10 -68.64 -34.78 23.91
C TYR A 10 -69.32 -33.50 23.42
N GLY A 11 -69.86 -33.53 22.20
CA GLY A 11 -70.75 -32.48 21.71
C GLY A 11 -71.90 -32.32 22.69
N ARG A 12 -72.12 -31.09 23.17
CA ARG A 12 -73.16 -30.83 24.18
C ARG A 12 -74.52 -31.15 23.56
N LEU A 13 -75.18 -32.19 24.08
CA LEU A 13 -76.59 -32.40 23.81
C LEU A 13 -77.34 -31.17 24.31
N VAL A 14 -77.79 -30.33 23.38
CA VAL A 14 -78.62 -29.15 23.69
C VAL A 14 -79.86 -29.67 24.40
N PRO A 15 -80.10 -29.31 25.68
CA PRO A 15 -81.29 -29.73 26.37
C PRO A 15 -82.50 -29.15 25.63
N LYS A 16 -83.52 -29.99 25.39
CA LYS A 16 -84.79 -29.48 24.87
C LYS A 16 -85.28 -28.38 25.80
N PRO A 17 -85.69 -27.20 25.30
CA PRO A 17 -86.40 -26.25 26.12
C PRO A 17 -87.72 -26.91 26.55
N GLU A 18 -87.80 -27.32 27.81
CA GLU A 18 -89.07 -27.64 28.44
C GLU A 18 -89.96 -26.39 28.43
N LYS A 19 -91.28 -26.60 28.48
CA LYS A 19 -92.27 -25.55 28.23
C LYS A 19 -92.30 -24.54 29.38
N LEU A 20 -91.40 -23.56 29.35
CA LEU A 20 -91.51 -22.37 30.19
C LEU A 20 -92.85 -21.70 29.90
N GLN A 21 -93.62 -21.56 30.97
CA GLN A 21 -95.00 -21.09 30.94
C GLN A 21 -95.05 -19.58 30.71
N THR A 22 -96.24 -19.12 30.33
CA THR A 22 -96.73 -17.73 30.41
C THR A 22 -95.80 -16.74 31.12
N HIS A 23 -94.96 -16.03 30.35
CA HIS A 23 -94.36 -14.80 30.82
C HIS A 23 -95.35 -13.66 30.56
N GLU A 24 -95.75 -12.98 31.64
CA GLU A 24 -96.78 -11.95 31.59
C GLU A 24 -96.32 -10.74 30.75
N GLU A 25 -97.25 -10.18 29.96
CA GLU A 25 -97.02 -8.94 29.23
C GLU A 25 -97.16 -7.75 30.19
N LEU A 26 -96.06 -7.41 30.87
CA LEU A 26 -95.95 -6.14 31.60
C LEU A 26 -95.88 -4.98 30.60
N TYR A 27 -97.05 -4.49 30.19
CA TYR A 27 -97.21 -3.18 29.55
C TYR A 27 -96.93 -2.09 30.59
N ASP A 28 -95.71 -1.55 30.54
CA ASP A 28 -95.35 -0.35 31.30
C ASP A 28 -95.79 0.89 30.49
N ASP A 29 -97.06 1.26 30.70
CA ASP A 29 -97.91 2.04 29.77
C ASP A 29 -97.54 3.54 29.65
N ASN A 30 -96.32 3.91 30.03
CA ASN A 30 -95.78 5.28 29.97
C ASN A 30 -94.44 5.39 29.19
N VAL A 31 -93.98 4.32 28.54
CA VAL A 31 -92.76 4.33 27.72
C VAL A 31 -93.06 4.74 26.28
N SER A 32 -92.27 5.67 25.72
CA SER A 32 -92.49 6.22 24.38
C SER A 32 -92.50 5.15 23.28
N VAL A 33 -93.35 5.34 22.27
CA VAL A 33 -93.48 4.43 21.11
C VAL A 33 -92.14 4.22 20.40
N GLN A 34 -91.26 5.23 20.38
CA GLN A 34 -89.91 5.09 19.82
C GLN A 34 -89.03 4.15 20.65
N ASP A 35 -89.08 4.19 21.98
CA ASP A 35 -88.30 3.32 22.86
C ASP A 35 -88.83 1.87 22.84
N GLN A 36 -90.13 1.68 22.63
CA GLN A 36 -90.71 0.35 22.36
C GLN A 36 -90.22 -0.22 21.03
N ILE A 37 -90.17 0.59 19.96
CA ILE A 37 -89.60 0.20 18.66
C ILE A 37 -88.11 -0.12 18.79
N GLU A 38 -87.35 0.68 19.54
CA GLU A 38 -85.91 0.47 19.75
C GLU A 38 -85.63 -0.81 20.55
N ASN A 39 -86.40 -1.06 21.62
CA ASN A 39 -86.35 -2.33 22.36
C ASN A 39 -86.72 -3.55 21.49
N LEU A 40 -87.73 -3.44 20.63
CA LEU A 40 -88.08 -4.50 19.69
C LEU A 40 -86.96 -4.75 18.66
N ARG A 41 -86.33 -3.69 18.14
CA ARG A 41 -85.14 -3.81 17.25
C ARG A 41 -83.96 -4.48 17.95
N ILE A 42 -83.68 -4.12 19.21
CA ILE A 42 -82.64 -4.75 20.02
C ILE A 42 -82.96 -6.23 20.25
N LYS A 43 -84.22 -6.57 20.58
CA LYS A 43 -84.70 -7.94 20.82
C LYS A 43 -84.69 -8.80 19.54
N ILE A 44 -84.95 -8.21 18.37
CA ILE A 44 -84.79 -8.83 17.05
C ILE A 44 -83.30 -9.07 16.77
N SER A 45 -82.46 -8.05 16.87
CA SER A 45 -81.00 -8.15 16.67
C SER A 45 -80.35 -9.20 17.58
N LEU A 46 -80.81 -9.32 18.83
CA LEU A 46 -80.35 -10.35 19.77
C LEU A 46 -80.79 -11.75 19.33
N LYS A 47 -82.05 -11.92 18.87
CA LYS A 47 -82.52 -13.19 18.29
C LYS A 47 -81.81 -13.54 16.99
N GLU A 48 -81.49 -12.58 16.13
CA GLU A 48 -80.72 -12.80 14.90
C GLU A 48 -79.30 -13.24 15.19
N ARG A 49 -78.62 -12.61 16.17
CA ARG A 49 -77.30 -13.05 16.65
C ARG A 49 -77.35 -14.46 17.25
N TYR A 50 -78.35 -14.76 18.08
CA TYR A 50 -78.51 -16.10 18.66
C TYR A 50 -78.80 -17.16 17.59
N ASN A 51 -79.73 -16.88 16.67
CA ASN A 51 -80.04 -17.74 15.53
C ASN A 51 -78.84 -17.90 14.57
N LYS A 52 -77.93 -16.92 14.50
CA LYS A 52 -76.68 -17.06 13.77
C LYS A 52 -75.73 -18.00 14.51
N VAL A 53 -75.43 -17.77 15.80
CA VAL A 53 -74.54 -18.64 16.59
C VAL A 53 -75.06 -20.09 16.60
N LEU A 54 -76.37 -20.30 16.75
CA LEU A 54 -76.97 -21.64 16.71
C LEU A 54 -76.86 -22.30 15.32
N LYS A 55 -76.89 -21.53 14.22
CA LYS A 55 -76.59 -22.04 12.88
C LYS A 55 -75.11 -22.37 12.75
N ASP A 56 -74.22 -21.50 13.21
CA ASP A 56 -72.77 -21.67 13.14
C ASP A 56 -72.35 -22.93 13.95
N GLU A 57 -72.86 -23.14 15.18
CA GLU A 57 -72.66 -24.37 15.98
C GLU A 57 -73.19 -25.63 15.28
N MET A 58 -74.37 -25.56 14.65
CA MET A 58 -74.94 -26.68 13.89
C MET A 58 -74.16 -26.95 12.59
N GLU A 59 -73.59 -25.94 11.97
CA GLU A 59 -72.72 -26.03 10.79
C GLU A 59 -71.37 -26.66 11.15
N GLU A 60 -70.75 -26.26 12.27
CA GLU A 60 -69.54 -26.89 12.83
C GLU A 60 -69.81 -28.36 13.22
N SER A 61 -70.93 -28.64 13.89
CA SER A 61 -71.33 -30.01 14.23
C SER A 61 -71.54 -30.87 12.98
N ARG A 62 -72.17 -30.31 11.93
CA ARG A 62 -72.35 -30.96 10.63
C ARG A 62 -71.02 -31.23 9.94
N GLN A 63 -70.09 -30.27 9.96
CA GLN A 63 -68.74 -30.44 9.41
C GLN A 63 -67.99 -31.56 10.14
N GLY A 64 -67.99 -31.56 11.47
CA GLY A 64 -67.38 -32.63 12.29
C GLY A 64 -68.00 -34.01 12.06
N ALA A 65 -69.31 -34.09 11.83
CA ALA A 65 -69.95 -35.34 11.43
C ALA A 65 -69.50 -35.80 10.02
N THR A 66 -69.34 -34.87 9.07
CA THR A 66 -68.90 -35.21 7.70
C THR A 66 -67.44 -35.64 7.62
N THR A 67 -66.54 -35.10 8.45
CA THR A 67 -65.14 -35.57 8.49
C THR A 67 -65.05 -36.99 9.07
N ILE A 68 -65.76 -37.28 10.17
CA ILE A 68 -65.81 -38.65 10.73
C ILE A 68 -66.36 -39.66 9.71
N ILE A 69 -67.40 -39.30 8.95
CA ILE A 69 -67.93 -40.16 7.87
C ILE A 69 -66.89 -40.35 6.74
N HIS A 70 -66.13 -39.31 6.39
CA HIS A 70 -65.06 -39.40 5.39
C HIS A 70 -63.95 -40.35 5.84
N ASP A 71 -63.47 -40.20 7.08
CA ASP A 71 -62.40 -41.02 7.65
C ASP A 71 -62.80 -42.51 7.71
N LEU A 72 -64.03 -42.81 8.14
CA LEU A 72 -64.59 -44.16 8.13
C LEU A 72 -64.72 -44.75 6.71
N CYS A 73 -65.03 -43.93 5.70
CA CYS A 73 -65.04 -44.36 4.30
C CYS A 73 -63.62 -44.69 3.79
N VAL A 74 -62.61 -43.88 4.17
CA VAL A 74 -61.20 -44.09 3.82
C VAL A 74 -60.68 -45.37 4.50
N GLU A 75 -60.95 -45.57 5.79
CA GLU A 75 -60.57 -46.79 6.51
C GLU A 75 -61.26 -48.03 5.91
N THR A 76 -62.56 -47.97 5.62
CA THR A 76 -63.29 -49.07 4.97
C THR A 76 -62.69 -49.43 3.61
N LYS A 77 -62.27 -48.44 2.81
CA LYS A 77 -61.57 -48.66 1.54
C LYS A 77 -60.20 -49.31 1.75
N HIS A 78 -59.44 -48.86 2.75
CA HIS A 78 -58.12 -49.41 3.08
C HIS A 78 -58.20 -50.86 3.59
N LEU A 79 -59.20 -51.20 4.41
CA LEU A 79 -59.45 -52.56 4.87
C LEU A 79 -59.86 -53.50 3.72
N ARG A 80 -60.71 -53.03 2.78
CA ARG A 80 -61.04 -53.78 1.56
C ARG A 80 -59.81 -54.05 0.69
N GLN A 81 -58.91 -53.07 0.56
CA GLN A 81 -57.65 -53.26 -0.17
C GLN A 81 -56.76 -54.30 0.52
N LYS A 82 -56.52 -54.19 1.84
CA LYS A 82 -55.76 -55.19 2.62
C LYS A 82 -56.32 -56.60 2.49
N PHE A 83 -57.64 -56.76 2.49
CA PHE A 83 -58.29 -58.06 2.29
C PHE A 83 -58.00 -58.65 0.89
N VAL A 84 -58.09 -57.82 -0.17
CA VAL A 84 -57.75 -58.26 -1.53
C VAL A 84 -56.26 -58.61 -1.65
N GLU A 85 -55.37 -57.82 -1.05
CA GLU A 85 -53.93 -58.09 -0.99
C GLU A 85 -53.61 -59.39 -0.25
N ALA A 86 -54.26 -59.66 0.89
CA ALA A 86 -54.13 -60.92 1.63
C ALA A 86 -54.60 -62.13 0.81
N VAL A 87 -55.78 -62.08 0.19
CA VAL A 87 -56.30 -63.15 -0.68
C VAL A 87 -55.41 -63.39 -1.91
N GLN A 88 -54.74 -62.36 -2.43
CA GLN A 88 -53.73 -62.51 -3.49
C GLN A 88 -52.44 -63.14 -2.95
N ALA A 89 -51.96 -62.72 -1.78
CA ALA A 89 -50.79 -63.28 -1.12
C ALA A 89 -50.96 -64.78 -0.80
N GLU A 90 -52.13 -65.19 -0.29
CA GLU A 90 -52.49 -66.59 -0.06
C GLU A 90 -52.47 -67.41 -1.37
N LYS A 91 -53.09 -66.89 -2.44
CA LYS A 91 -53.07 -67.54 -3.76
C LYS A 91 -51.67 -67.70 -4.33
N MET A 92 -50.78 -66.73 -4.09
CA MET A 92 -49.37 -66.81 -4.46
C MET A 92 -48.58 -67.76 -3.56
N ALA A 93 -48.87 -67.80 -2.25
CA ALA A 93 -48.26 -68.73 -1.30
C ALA A 93 -48.60 -70.19 -1.63
N VAL A 94 -49.87 -70.49 -1.93
CA VAL A 94 -50.31 -71.83 -2.38
C VAL A 94 -49.63 -72.20 -3.71
N GLN A 95 -49.57 -71.30 -4.69
CA GLN A 95 -48.86 -71.57 -5.96
C GLN A 95 -47.35 -71.78 -5.78
N ASN A 96 -46.71 -71.08 -4.84
CA ASN A 96 -45.30 -71.24 -4.52
C ASN A 96 -45.02 -72.54 -3.72
N ALA A 97 -45.89 -72.92 -2.79
CA ALA A 97 -45.80 -74.19 -2.06
C ALA A 97 -45.97 -75.39 -3.00
N LEU A 98 -46.89 -75.29 -3.97
CA LEU A 98 -47.11 -76.31 -4.99
C LEU A 98 -46.11 -76.22 -6.18
N ARG A 99 -45.11 -75.33 -6.16
CA ARG A 99 -44.24 -75.06 -7.34
C ARG A 99 -43.51 -76.29 -7.87
N THR A 100 -43.19 -77.25 -7.00
CA THR A 100 -42.57 -78.54 -7.34
C THR A 100 -43.56 -79.62 -7.77
N HIS A 101 -44.84 -79.51 -7.38
CA HIS A 101 -45.85 -80.55 -7.58
C HIS A 101 -46.81 -80.19 -8.72
N ARG A 102 -46.35 -80.50 -9.96
CA ARG A 102 -47.04 -80.16 -11.22
C ARG A 102 -48.49 -80.66 -11.29
N GLU A 103 -48.75 -81.86 -10.79
CA GLU A 103 -50.10 -82.46 -10.78
C GLU A 103 -51.09 -81.65 -9.92
N PHE A 104 -50.69 -81.28 -8.70
CA PHE A 104 -51.52 -80.44 -7.83
C PHE A 104 -51.70 -79.01 -8.38
N GLN A 105 -50.75 -78.45 -9.14
CA GLN A 105 -50.97 -77.18 -9.84
C GLN A 105 -52.04 -77.26 -10.93
N LEU A 106 -52.12 -78.38 -11.66
CA LEU A 106 -53.13 -78.59 -12.70
C LEU A 106 -54.52 -78.82 -12.07
N ALA A 107 -54.59 -79.62 -11.00
CA ALA A 107 -55.80 -79.83 -10.22
C ALA A 107 -56.33 -78.53 -9.58
N LEU A 108 -55.46 -77.71 -8.96
CA LEU A 108 -55.83 -76.42 -8.37
C LEU A 108 -56.30 -75.37 -9.40
N ARG A 109 -56.09 -75.63 -10.70
CA ARG A 109 -56.58 -74.79 -11.81
C ARG A 109 -57.75 -75.42 -12.58
N GLY A 110 -58.21 -76.62 -12.21
CA GLY A 110 -59.29 -77.33 -12.90
C GLY A 110 -59.00 -77.65 -14.37
N GLN A 111 -57.72 -77.72 -14.76
CA GLN A 111 -57.31 -77.87 -16.17
C GLN A 111 -57.22 -79.35 -16.56
N VAL A 112 -58.16 -79.81 -17.39
CA VAL A 112 -58.09 -81.11 -18.08
C VAL A 112 -56.84 -81.15 -18.97
N ALA A 113 -56.24 -82.33 -19.16
CA ALA A 113 -54.99 -82.52 -19.91
C ALA A 113 -55.01 -81.91 -21.33
N GLU A 114 -56.17 -81.97 -21.99
CA GLU A 114 -56.43 -81.39 -23.32
C GLU A 114 -56.20 -79.88 -23.39
N ASN A 115 -56.47 -79.14 -22.30
CA ASN A 115 -56.22 -77.70 -22.19
C ASN A 115 -54.80 -77.38 -21.70
N ALA A 116 -54.18 -78.31 -20.95
CA ALA A 116 -52.86 -78.10 -20.36
C ALA A 116 -51.72 -78.13 -21.39
N ILE A 117 -51.87 -78.90 -22.48
CA ILE A 117 -50.88 -78.96 -23.57
C ILE A 117 -50.81 -77.63 -24.35
N PRO A 118 -51.89 -77.11 -24.97
CA PRO A 118 -51.82 -75.85 -25.70
C PRO A 118 -51.42 -74.66 -24.81
N TRP A 119 -51.79 -74.65 -23.52
CA TRP A 119 -51.31 -73.63 -22.58
C TRP A 119 -49.79 -73.69 -22.36
N LEU A 120 -49.17 -74.88 -22.37
CA LEU A 120 -47.73 -75.03 -22.29
C LEU A 120 -47.04 -74.61 -23.59
N ASP A 121 -47.61 -74.93 -24.75
CA ASP A 121 -47.08 -74.53 -26.05
C ASP A 121 -47.16 -73.01 -26.24
N ASP A 122 -48.27 -72.36 -25.85
CA ASP A 122 -48.39 -70.90 -25.75
C ASP A 122 -47.32 -70.29 -24.84
N LYS A 123 -46.98 -70.96 -23.73
CA LYS A 123 -45.94 -70.49 -22.80
C LYS A 123 -44.52 -70.73 -23.32
N LEU A 124 -44.28 -71.80 -24.08
CA LEU A 124 -43.02 -72.00 -24.81
C LEU A 124 -42.87 -70.95 -25.93
N PHE A 125 -43.95 -70.63 -26.64
CA PHE A 125 -43.98 -69.58 -27.66
C PHE A 125 -43.75 -68.18 -27.06
N ASP A 126 -44.40 -67.84 -25.93
CA ASP A 126 -44.13 -66.61 -25.17
C ASP A 126 -42.64 -66.50 -24.78
N MET A 127 -42.04 -67.59 -24.29
CA MET A 127 -40.65 -67.62 -23.88
C MET A 127 -39.69 -67.52 -25.08
N ALA A 128 -39.98 -68.17 -26.20
CA ALA A 128 -39.22 -68.05 -27.44
C ALA A 128 -39.30 -66.62 -28.02
N LYS A 129 -40.50 -66.02 -28.03
CA LYS A 129 -40.74 -64.62 -28.41
C LYS A 129 -39.97 -63.67 -27.50
N ARG A 130 -39.97 -63.91 -26.18
CA ARG A 130 -39.18 -63.14 -25.21
C ARG A 130 -37.67 -63.28 -25.44
N LEU A 131 -37.18 -64.48 -25.74
CA LEU A 131 -35.77 -64.74 -26.07
C LEU A 131 -35.36 -63.99 -27.35
N ASN A 132 -36.16 -64.07 -28.42
CA ASN A 132 -35.91 -63.35 -29.67
C ASN A 132 -35.89 -61.83 -29.46
N CYS A 133 -36.80 -61.29 -28.65
CA CYS A 133 -36.77 -59.87 -28.25
C CYS A 133 -35.52 -59.49 -27.45
N LEU A 134 -34.96 -60.39 -26.63
CA LEU A 134 -33.71 -60.15 -25.90
C LEU A 134 -32.49 -60.24 -26.83
N LEU A 135 -32.45 -61.20 -27.76
CA LEU A 135 -31.40 -61.33 -28.77
C LEU A 135 -31.36 -60.11 -29.70
N PHE A 136 -32.52 -59.63 -30.17
CA PHE A 136 -32.62 -58.41 -30.96
C PHE A 136 -32.12 -57.17 -30.19
N ARG A 137 -32.46 -57.04 -28.90
CA ARG A 137 -31.95 -55.98 -28.03
C ARG A 137 -30.43 -56.08 -27.80
N LEU A 138 -29.88 -57.29 -27.69
CA LEU A 138 -28.44 -57.53 -27.56
C LEU A 138 -27.73 -57.09 -28.85
N TYR A 139 -28.20 -57.56 -30.01
CA TYR A 139 -27.68 -57.16 -31.31
C TYR A 139 -27.68 -55.63 -31.50
N HIS A 140 -28.80 -54.96 -31.19
CA HIS A 140 -28.86 -53.50 -31.28
C HIS A 140 -27.92 -52.78 -30.30
N LYS A 141 -27.73 -53.30 -29.09
CA LYS A 141 -26.74 -52.75 -28.13
C LYS A 141 -25.31 -52.94 -28.62
N ARG A 142 -24.99 -54.12 -29.16
CA ARG A 142 -23.68 -54.44 -29.71
C ARG A 142 -23.34 -53.53 -30.90
N ARG A 143 -24.26 -53.39 -31.86
CA ARG A 143 -24.09 -52.47 -32.98
C ARG A 143 -23.89 -51.02 -32.53
N LYS A 144 -24.64 -50.55 -31.53
CA LYS A 144 -24.45 -49.19 -30.97
C LYS A 144 -23.12 -49.03 -30.23
N LEU A 145 -22.58 -50.09 -29.64
CA LEU A 145 -21.27 -50.09 -29.03
C LEU A 145 -20.18 -50.02 -30.11
N GLU A 146 -20.29 -50.82 -31.17
CA GLU A 146 -19.40 -50.78 -32.35
C GLU A 146 -19.44 -49.40 -33.05
N GLU A 147 -20.62 -48.78 -33.17
CA GLU A 147 -20.80 -47.40 -33.68
C GLU A 147 -20.13 -46.34 -32.77
N VAL A 148 -20.15 -46.52 -31.45
CA VAL A 148 -19.50 -45.60 -30.49
C VAL A 148 -17.99 -45.81 -30.40
N GLU A 149 -17.51 -47.06 -30.47
CA GLU A 149 -16.08 -47.38 -30.54
C GLU A 149 -15.45 -46.75 -31.79
N GLN A 150 -16.12 -46.82 -32.94
CA GLN A 150 -15.70 -46.11 -34.16
C GLN A 150 -15.68 -44.58 -33.97
N MET A 151 -16.66 -43.99 -33.27
CA MET A 151 -16.62 -42.56 -32.94
C MET A 151 -15.42 -42.21 -32.06
N VAL A 152 -15.13 -42.98 -31.00
CA VAL A 152 -13.95 -42.77 -30.15
C VAL A 152 -12.66 -42.92 -30.95
N GLU A 153 -12.53 -43.97 -31.76
CA GLU A 153 -11.39 -44.17 -32.67
C GLU A 153 -11.20 -43.02 -33.65
N THR A 154 -12.28 -42.38 -34.15
CA THR A 154 -12.12 -41.16 -34.93
C THR A 154 -11.65 -40.00 -34.07
N MET A 155 -12.29 -39.75 -32.91
CA MET A 155 -11.94 -38.64 -32.00
C MET A 155 -10.48 -38.68 -31.52
N GLU A 156 -9.93 -39.87 -31.24
CA GLU A 156 -8.51 -40.01 -30.88
C GLU A 156 -7.54 -39.71 -32.03
N LYS A 157 -8.01 -39.79 -33.29
CA LYS A 157 -7.26 -39.45 -34.50
C LYS A 157 -7.41 -37.98 -34.90
N TRP A 158 -8.32 -37.21 -34.28
CA TRP A 158 -8.33 -35.75 -34.45
C TRP A 158 -7.11 -35.16 -33.72
N PRO A 159 -6.33 -34.28 -34.37
CA PRO A 159 -5.25 -33.56 -33.70
C PRO A 159 -5.84 -32.70 -32.58
N ARG A 160 -5.18 -32.71 -31.41
CA ARG A 160 -5.61 -31.89 -30.27
C ARG A 160 -5.50 -30.40 -30.67
N PRO A 161 -6.47 -29.54 -30.30
CA PRO A 161 -6.38 -28.11 -30.58
C PRO A 161 -5.13 -27.52 -29.91
N GLY A 162 -4.44 -26.63 -30.62
CA GLY A 162 -3.11 -26.13 -30.26
C GLY A 162 -1.95 -27.08 -30.58
N SER A 163 -2.16 -28.11 -31.39
CA SER A 163 -1.12 -29.10 -31.77
C SER A 163 -0.86 -29.18 -33.29
N LEU A 164 -1.64 -28.48 -34.11
CA LEU A 164 -1.37 -28.37 -35.55
C LEU A 164 -0.19 -27.41 -35.79
N PRO A 165 0.69 -27.66 -36.78
CA PRO A 165 1.83 -26.78 -37.04
C PRO A 165 1.47 -25.31 -37.25
N TRP A 166 0.34 -25.04 -37.93
CA TRP A 166 -0.16 -23.68 -38.15
C TRP A 166 -0.76 -23.02 -36.90
N GLU A 167 -1.25 -23.80 -35.93
CA GLU A 167 -1.69 -23.26 -34.64
C GLU A 167 -0.48 -22.84 -33.80
N LEU A 168 0.58 -23.65 -33.81
CA LEU A 168 1.85 -23.34 -33.13
C LEU A 168 2.54 -22.12 -33.76
N GLU A 169 2.61 -22.06 -35.09
CA GLU A 169 3.11 -20.90 -35.83
C GLU A 169 2.26 -19.64 -35.58
N ALA A 170 0.93 -19.76 -35.46
CA ALA A 170 0.08 -18.64 -35.07
C ALA A 170 0.37 -18.16 -33.64
N ILE A 171 0.54 -19.08 -32.67
CA ILE A 171 0.88 -18.76 -31.28
C ILE A 171 2.24 -18.07 -31.18
N GLU A 172 3.26 -18.55 -31.91
CA GLU A 172 4.59 -17.91 -31.95
C GLU A 172 4.51 -16.50 -32.57
N ASN A 173 3.74 -16.33 -33.65
CA ASN A 173 3.50 -15.01 -34.22
C ASN A 173 2.71 -14.07 -33.28
N PHE A 174 1.74 -14.58 -32.52
CA PHE A 174 1.05 -13.78 -31.49
C PHE A 174 2.03 -13.31 -30.41
N HIS A 175 2.82 -14.21 -29.82
CA HIS A 175 3.79 -13.83 -28.78
C HIS A 175 4.87 -12.85 -29.28
N ARG A 176 5.29 -12.99 -30.54
CA ARG A 176 6.17 -12.00 -31.19
C ARG A 176 5.51 -10.63 -31.33
N ILE A 177 4.25 -10.58 -31.75
CA ILE A 177 3.48 -9.32 -31.88
C ILE A 177 3.23 -8.70 -30.50
N GLU A 178 2.94 -9.49 -29.48
CA GLU A 178 2.83 -9.04 -28.08
C GLU A 178 4.14 -8.38 -27.61
N TYR A 179 5.28 -9.05 -27.82
CA TYR A 179 6.61 -8.52 -27.50
C TYR A 179 6.93 -7.22 -28.25
N ASP A 180 6.66 -7.16 -29.57
CA ASP A 180 6.88 -5.94 -30.37
C ASP A 180 6.00 -4.78 -29.89
N ILE A 181 4.76 -5.05 -29.46
CA ILE A 181 3.84 -4.05 -28.86
C ILE A 181 4.38 -3.56 -27.50
N GLU A 182 4.84 -4.44 -26.62
CA GLU A 182 5.41 -4.05 -25.33
C GLU A 182 6.69 -3.23 -25.48
N ASN A 183 7.57 -3.64 -26.39
CA ASN A 183 8.78 -2.93 -26.76
C ASN A 183 8.47 -1.51 -27.30
N MET A 184 7.39 -1.36 -28.09
CA MET A 184 6.91 -0.05 -28.54
C MET A 184 6.29 0.81 -27.43
N LYS A 185 5.57 0.23 -26.45
CA LYS A 185 5.09 0.97 -25.26
C LYS A 185 6.25 1.58 -24.48
N VAL A 186 7.27 0.78 -24.17
CA VAL A 186 8.48 1.25 -23.45
C VAL A 186 9.19 2.37 -24.21
N LYS A 187 9.26 2.28 -25.55
CA LYS A 187 9.81 3.36 -26.40
C LYS A 187 8.98 4.65 -26.36
N LEU A 188 7.65 4.55 -26.31
CA LEU A 188 6.76 5.71 -26.20
C LEU A 188 6.83 6.36 -24.81
N GLU A 189 6.88 5.56 -23.75
CA GLU A 189 7.02 6.04 -22.36
C GLU A 189 8.36 6.74 -22.15
N THR A 190 9.48 6.11 -22.58
CA THR A 190 10.81 6.72 -22.50
C THR A 190 10.93 7.99 -23.36
N ALA A 191 10.32 8.03 -24.55
CA ALA A 191 10.26 9.24 -25.37
C ALA A 191 9.42 10.36 -24.70
N SER A 192 8.33 10.01 -24.02
CA SER A 192 7.49 10.95 -23.27
C SER A 192 8.23 11.56 -22.07
N ILE A 193 8.90 10.72 -21.27
CA ILE A 193 9.76 11.15 -20.15
C ILE A 193 10.89 12.08 -20.66
N LEU A 194 11.56 11.68 -21.75
CA LEU A 194 12.62 12.47 -22.37
C LEU A 194 12.11 13.82 -22.91
N HIS A 195 10.90 13.85 -23.50
CA HIS A 195 10.25 15.08 -23.95
C HIS A 195 9.95 16.01 -22.77
N SER A 196 9.39 15.49 -21.67
CA SER A 196 9.16 16.28 -20.44
C SER A 196 10.47 16.88 -19.92
N LYS A 197 11.53 16.08 -19.83
CA LYS A 197 12.84 16.55 -19.34
C LYS A 197 13.47 17.61 -20.26
N TYR A 198 13.36 17.48 -21.58
CA TYR A 198 13.76 18.56 -22.49
C TYR A 198 12.88 19.82 -22.36
N TYR A 199 11.60 19.68 -22.03
CA TYR A 199 10.71 20.82 -21.78
C TYR A 199 11.07 21.54 -20.47
N GLU A 200 11.36 20.81 -19.40
CA GLU A 200 11.88 21.33 -18.13
C GLU A 200 13.20 22.10 -18.33
N ILE A 201 14.19 21.49 -18.99
CA ILE A 201 15.48 22.12 -19.30
C ILE A 201 15.27 23.41 -20.13
N LYS A 202 14.39 23.35 -21.14
CA LYS A 202 14.03 24.51 -21.98
C LYS A 202 13.31 25.61 -21.20
N PHE A 203 12.57 25.28 -20.15
CA PHE A 203 11.96 26.25 -19.24
C PHE A 203 13.01 26.94 -18.37
N ILE A 204 13.88 26.16 -17.71
CA ILE A 204 14.96 26.67 -16.85
C ILE A 204 15.89 27.60 -17.64
N LEU A 205 16.37 27.19 -18.82
CA LEU A 205 17.23 28.01 -19.69
C LEU A 205 16.56 29.33 -20.13
N ARG A 206 15.23 29.38 -20.24
CA ARG A 206 14.48 30.62 -20.53
C ARG A 206 14.42 31.54 -19.32
N GLU A 207 14.25 30.97 -18.12
CA GLU A 207 14.27 31.72 -16.86
C GLU A 207 15.67 32.31 -16.57
N GLU A 208 16.73 31.50 -16.74
CA GLU A 208 18.13 31.92 -16.62
C GLU A 208 18.49 33.03 -17.60
N ARG A 209 18.06 32.93 -18.86
CA ARG A 209 18.20 34.02 -19.86
C ARG A 209 17.58 35.33 -19.36
N GLY A 210 16.48 35.26 -18.60
CA GLY A 210 15.87 36.42 -17.93
C GLY A 210 16.75 37.01 -16.81
N LYS A 211 17.49 36.17 -16.08
CA LYS A 211 18.37 36.56 -14.95
C LYS A 211 19.67 37.21 -15.40
N TYR A 212 20.27 36.79 -16.52
CA TYR A 212 21.54 37.37 -16.99
C TYR A 212 21.43 38.83 -17.46
N ALA A 213 20.31 39.22 -18.09
CA ALA A 213 20.12 40.57 -18.61
C ALA A 213 20.20 41.70 -17.54
N PRO A 214 19.53 41.63 -16.38
CA PRO A 214 19.69 42.64 -15.32
C PRO A 214 21.06 42.59 -14.66
N VAL A 215 21.70 41.42 -14.53
CA VAL A 215 23.06 41.29 -13.98
C VAL A 215 24.08 42.00 -14.89
N LEU A 216 24.01 41.81 -16.21
CA LEU A 216 24.86 42.53 -17.16
C LEU A 216 24.66 44.04 -17.07
N ARG A 217 23.41 44.53 -17.02
CA ARG A 217 23.12 45.96 -16.83
C ARG A 217 23.65 46.51 -15.51
N ALA A 218 23.62 45.73 -14.43
CA ALA A 218 24.19 46.14 -13.14
C ALA A 218 25.71 46.27 -13.21
N LEU A 219 26.40 45.32 -13.87
CA LEU A 219 27.84 45.37 -14.10
C LEU A 219 28.25 46.53 -15.01
N ASP A 220 27.51 46.78 -16.11
CA ASP A 220 27.72 47.94 -16.98
C ASP A 220 27.57 49.27 -16.21
N ASN A 221 26.55 49.38 -15.36
CA ASN A 221 26.33 50.57 -14.52
C ASN A 221 27.46 50.76 -13.49
N GLN A 222 27.93 49.68 -12.86
CA GLN A 222 29.10 49.73 -11.96
C GLN A 222 30.37 50.17 -12.69
N LEU A 223 30.63 49.61 -13.88
CA LEU A 223 31.77 49.95 -14.72
C LEU A 223 31.71 51.41 -15.20
N GLN A 224 30.52 51.92 -15.54
CA GLN A 224 30.33 53.35 -15.83
C GLN A 224 30.53 54.26 -14.62
N ASN A 225 30.13 53.83 -13.41
CA ASN A 225 30.39 54.58 -12.17
C ASN A 225 31.89 54.63 -11.88
N GLN A 226 32.59 53.49 -11.93
CA GLN A 226 34.05 53.41 -11.76
C GLN A 226 34.81 54.27 -12.80
N ARG A 227 34.36 54.30 -14.07
CA ARG A 227 34.93 55.21 -15.08
C ARG A 227 34.71 56.69 -14.73
N ARG A 228 33.55 57.05 -14.15
CA ARG A 228 33.29 58.41 -13.67
C ARG A 228 34.13 58.77 -12.44
N GLU A 229 34.32 57.84 -11.50
CA GLU A 229 35.19 57.99 -10.32
C GLU A 229 36.66 58.16 -10.73
N LEU A 230 37.17 57.33 -11.64
CA LEU A 230 38.52 57.48 -12.20
C LEU A 230 38.70 58.84 -12.92
N GLY A 231 37.70 59.29 -13.68
CA GLY A 231 37.71 60.61 -14.31
C GLY A 231 37.65 61.79 -13.32
N GLN A 232 37.08 61.59 -12.13
CA GLN A 232 37.13 62.57 -11.03
C GLN A 232 38.51 62.57 -10.36
N LEU A 233 39.08 61.39 -10.09
CA LEU A 233 40.42 61.24 -9.51
C LEU A 233 41.51 61.82 -10.43
N GLN A 234 41.38 61.66 -11.75
CA GLN A 234 42.27 62.30 -12.73
C GLN A 234 42.22 63.82 -12.65
N LYS A 235 41.03 64.43 -12.55
CA LYS A 235 40.89 65.88 -12.35
C LYS A 235 41.47 66.35 -11.01
N MET A 236 41.23 65.61 -9.93
CA MET A 236 41.85 65.92 -8.63
C MET A 236 43.39 65.83 -8.67
N LEU A 237 43.95 64.95 -9.50
CA LEU A 237 45.40 64.88 -9.73
C LEU A 237 45.90 66.07 -10.56
N GLU A 238 45.19 66.47 -11.61
CA GLU A 238 45.48 67.67 -12.40
C GLU A 238 45.44 68.93 -11.53
N ASP A 239 44.37 69.12 -10.73
CA ASP A 239 44.24 70.19 -9.76
C ASP A 239 45.39 70.18 -8.74
N ALA A 240 45.74 69.03 -8.18
CA ALA A 240 46.85 68.89 -7.24
C ALA A 240 48.21 69.26 -7.87
N ILE A 241 48.44 68.91 -9.14
CA ILE A 241 49.63 69.31 -9.90
C ILE A 241 49.63 70.83 -10.13
N VAL A 242 48.49 71.44 -10.45
CA VAL A 242 48.38 72.90 -10.58
C VAL A 242 48.68 73.60 -9.24
N PHE A 243 48.08 73.14 -8.13
CA PHE A 243 48.36 73.68 -6.79
C PHE A 243 49.82 73.49 -6.37
N GLN A 244 50.45 72.36 -6.66
CA GLN A 244 51.87 72.12 -6.38
C GLN A 244 52.76 73.09 -7.18
N ASN A 245 52.48 73.28 -8.46
CA ASN A 245 53.21 74.22 -9.32
C ASN A 245 53.05 75.67 -8.82
N ASP A 246 51.85 76.08 -8.43
CA ASP A 246 51.61 77.43 -7.92
C ASP A 246 52.17 77.67 -6.52
N ALA A 247 52.19 76.65 -5.66
CA ALA A 247 52.90 76.70 -4.38
C ALA A 247 54.42 76.84 -4.60
N SER A 248 54.98 76.09 -5.56
CA SER A 248 56.41 76.17 -5.93
C SER A 248 56.77 77.54 -6.52
N LYS A 249 55.93 78.11 -7.41
CA LYS A 249 56.11 79.49 -7.90
C LYS A 249 56.13 80.50 -6.75
N LYS A 250 55.12 80.47 -5.87
CA LYS A 250 55.02 81.36 -4.70
C LYS A 250 56.20 81.21 -3.74
N LEU A 251 56.70 79.98 -3.53
CA LEU A 251 57.92 79.73 -2.77
C LEU A 251 59.13 80.40 -3.43
N THR A 252 59.38 80.18 -4.74
CA THR A 252 60.54 80.80 -5.41
C THR A 252 60.48 82.33 -5.43
N ILE A 253 59.29 82.94 -5.54
CA ILE A 253 59.10 84.39 -5.44
C ILE A 253 59.43 84.88 -4.03
N THR A 254 58.88 84.26 -2.98
CA THR A 254 59.14 84.67 -1.59
C THR A 254 60.59 84.40 -1.15
N GLU A 255 61.26 83.37 -1.70
CA GLU A 255 62.70 83.15 -1.53
C GLU A 255 63.54 84.23 -2.23
N GLN A 256 63.16 84.66 -3.44
CA GLN A 256 63.80 85.78 -4.12
C GLN A 256 63.61 87.09 -3.33
N GLU A 257 62.39 87.42 -2.91
CA GLU A 257 62.11 88.58 -2.05
C GLU A 257 62.86 88.52 -0.72
N ALA A 258 62.97 87.35 -0.08
CA ALA A 258 63.75 87.17 1.14
C ALA A 258 65.25 87.36 0.87
N SER A 259 65.77 86.88 -0.26
CA SER A 259 67.16 87.07 -0.70
C SER A 259 67.46 88.55 -1.01
N GLU A 260 66.56 89.23 -1.72
CA GLU A 260 66.58 90.67 -1.99
C GLU A 260 66.56 91.48 -0.69
N ASN A 261 65.66 91.16 0.25
CA ASN A 261 65.58 91.83 1.55
C ASN A 261 66.79 91.53 2.46
N ARG A 262 67.44 90.36 2.33
CA ARG A 262 68.73 90.07 2.95
C ARG A 262 69.85 90.91 2.31
N LYS A 263 69.90 91.02 0.97
CA LYS A 263 70.85 91.88 0.24
C LYS A 263 70.66 93.37 0.60
N ARG A 264 69.43 93.87 0.66
CA ARG A 264 69.06 95.24 1.04
C ARG A 264 69.49 95.55 2.48
N ARG A 265 69.16 94.68 3.44
CA ARG A 265 69.64 94.79 4.83
C ARG A 265 71.17 94.74 4.93
N LYS A 266 71.85 93.85 4.20
CA LYS A 266 73.33 93.79 4.17
C LYS A 266 73.94 95.08 3.59
N ARG A 267 73.37 95.66 2.53
CA ARG A 267 73.76 96.98 1.97
C ARG A 267 73.54 98.12 2.98
N GLN A 268 72.40 98.13 3.69
CA GLN A 268 72.09 99.14 4.71
C GLN A 268 73.04 99.03 5.91
N MET A 269 73.26 97.82 6.44
CA MET A 269 74.23 97.55 7.50
C MET A 269 75.65 97.93 7.09
N ALA A 270 76.06 97.71 5.83
CA ALA A 270 77.36 98.13 5.33
C ALA A 270 77.49 99.67 5.23
N ARG A 271 76.44 100.38 4.78
CA ARG A 271 76.39 101.85 4.82
C ARG A 271 76.46 102.38 6.25
N MET A 272 75.70 101.80 7.17
CA MET A 272 75.68 102.19 8.58
C MET A 272 77.02 101.90 9.28
N LYS A 273 77.67 100.76 8.99
CA LYS A 273 79.05 100.50 9.45
C LYS A 273 80.04 101.54 8.92
N LYS A 274 79.96 101.93 7.63
CA LYS A 274 80.82 103.00 7.09
C LYS A 274 80.54 104.37 7.73
N ALA A 275 79.29 104.67 8.09
CA ALA A 275 78.95 105.91 8.80
C ALA A 275 79.47 105.90 10.24
N VAL A 276 79.23 104.82 10.99
CA VAL A 276 79.76 104.63 12.35
C VAL A 276 81.29 104.64 12.37
N GLN A 277 81.93 104.02 11.37
CA GLN A 277 83.39 104.05 11.26
C GLN A 277 83.93 105.46 10.96
N LYS A 278 83.28 106.24 10.09
CA LYS A 278 83.62 107.67 9.91
C LYS A 278 83.47 108.49 11.21
N ILE A 279 82.44 108.19 12.02
CA ILE A 279 82.25 108.85 13.33
C ILE A 279 83.34 108.42 14.32
N LEU A 280 83.77 107.15 14.30
CA LEU A 280 84.89 106.66 15.09
C LEU A 280 86.23 107.27 14.66
N GLU A 281 86.49 107.40 13.36
CA GLU A 281 87.68 108.05 12.80
C GLU A 281 87.70 109.55 13.15
N ALA A 282 86.55 110.23 13.07
CA ALA A 282 86.42 111.62 13.52
C ALA A 282 86.59 111.79 15.05
N ASN A 283 86.06 110.87 15.85
CA ASN A 283 86.26 110.88 17.31
C ASN A 283 87.70 110.55 17.70
N GLN A 284 88.39 109.67 16.97
CA GLN A 284 89.82 109.36 17.18
C GLN A 284 90.72 110.56 16.86
N LEU A 285 90.34 111.40 15.88
CA LEU A 285 90.96 112.69 15.62
C LEU A 285 90.65 113.77 16.69
N ALA A 286 89.61 113.57 17.51
CA ALA A 286 89.24 114.48 18.60
C ALA A 286 89.71 114.01 19.99
N SER A 287 90.09 112.73 20.15
CA SER A 287 90.40 112.12 21.45
C SER A 287 91.87 112.22 21.88
N SER A 288 92.60 113.25 21.43
CA SER A 288 94.00 113.49 21.81
C SER A 288 94.20 114.47 22.98
N THR A 289 93.14 115.10 23.50
CA THR A 289 93.23 116.11 24.56
C THR A 289 92.05 116.09 25.55
N GLY A 290 92.35 115.89 26.83
CA GLY A 290 91.69 116.60 27.94
C GLY A 290 90.35 116.09 28.48
N THR A 291 90.40 115.35 29.60
CA THR A 291 89.58 115.54 30.83
C THR A 291 88.07 115.85 30.77
N GLY A 292 87.27 115.03 31.48
CA GLY A 292 86.50 115.58 32.63
C GLY A 292 84.98 115.35 32.75
N LYS A 293 84.61 114.36 33.58
CA LYS A 293 83.50 114.36 34.58
C LYS A 293 82.05 114.83 34.24
N ASN A 294 81.14 113.93 34.64
CA ASN A 294 79.85 114.16 35.35
C ASN A 294 78.57 114.61 34.60
N ASP A 295 77.45 114.12 35.18
CA ASP A 295 76.08 114.69 35.18
C ASP A 295 75.30 114.75 33.85
N LYS A 296 73.94 114.71 33.84
CA LYS A 296 72.91 114.09 34.73
C LYS A 296 71.55 114.26 34.02
N ARG A 297 70.54 113.42 34.33
CA ARG A 297 69.08 113.71 34.13
C ARG A 297 68.69 113.94 32.63
N LEU A 298 67.46 114.27 32.16
CA LEU A 298 66.02 114.00 32.45
C LEU A 298 65.24 114.44 31.16
N SER A 299 63.94 114.20 30.88
CA SER A 299 62.80 113.47 31.49
C SER A 299 61.80 113.08 30.36
N MET A 300 60.60 112.62 30.73
CA MET A 300 59.32 112.75 30.00
C MET A 300 59.10 111.86 28.75
N GLY A 301 57.85 111.57 28.36
CA GLY A 301 56.58 112.05 28.92
C GLY A 301 55.82 111.06 29.81
N GLU A 302 55.43 111.51 31.01
CA GLU A 302 54.23 111.03 31.69
C GLU A 302 53.06 111.98 31.39
N THR A 303 51.89 111.43 31.09
CA THR A 303 50.55 111.99 31.36
C THR A 303 49.58 110.79 31.37
N GLY A 304 48.84 110.45 32.42
CA GLY A 304 48.73 111.08 33.73
C GLY A 304 47.56 112.06 33.83
N ASP A 305 46.37 111.54 34.16
CA ASP A 305 45.53 112.19 35.18
C ASP A 305 44.64 111.17 35.90
N LYS A 306 44.00 111.60 37.00
CA LYS A 306 43.22 110.73 37.90
C LYS A 306 41.78 110.57 37.41
N ASN A 307 41.18 109.41 37.65
CA ASN A 307 39.77 109.38 38.03
C ASN A 307 39.45 108.22 38.98
N SER A 308 38.75 108.50 40.07
CA SER A 308 38.33 107.51 41.07
C SER A 308 36.97 106.91 40.71
N GLY A 309 36.84 105.58 40.83
CA GLY A 309 35.54 104.88 40.73
C GLY A 309 35.40 103.86 39.59
N PHE A 310 36.46 103.52 38.86
CA PHE A 310 36.37 102.63 37.67
C PHE A 310 36.97 101.22 37.84
N THR A 311 37.26 100.80 39.07
CA THR A 311 37.84 99.47 39.34
C THR A 311 36.86 98.33 39.06
N ASP A 312 35.58 98.48 39.44
CA ASP A 312 34.58 97.41 39.39
C ASP A 312 34.28 96.97 37.93
N GLU A 313 34.01 97.92 37.02
CA GLU A 313 33.80 97.59 35.61
C GLU A 313 35.04 96.94 34.97
N THR A 314 36.27 97.34 35.34
CA THR A 314 37.48 96.71 34.77
C THR A 314 37.71 95.29 35.27
N GLU A 315 37.36 94.98 36.52
CA GLU A 315 37.41 93.60 37.04
C GLU A 315 36.27 92.73 36.46
N VAL A 316 35.06 93.29 36.30
CA VAL A 316 33.94 92.64 35.59
C VAL A 316 34.29 92.35 34.12
N ILE A 317 34.95 93.28 33.42
CA ILE A 317 35.43 93.07 32.04
C ILE A 317 36.56 92.02 32.01
N ARG A 318 37.45 91.98 33.00
CA ARG A 318 38.49 90.93 33.12
C ARG A 318 37.88 89.55 33.35
N GLY A 319 36.86 89.46 34.22
CA GLY A 319 36.09 88.23 34.47
C GLY A 319 35.39 87.74 33.21
N LYS A 320 34.62 88.62 32.53
CA LYS A 320 33.95 88.30 31.26
C LYS A 320 34.92 87.91 30.16
N LYS A 321 36.15 88.47 30.10
CA LYS A 321 37.20 88.01 29.17
C LYS A 321 37.65 86.58 29.46
N GLN A 322 37.93 86.22 30.72
CA GLN A 322 38.27 84.84 31.09
C GLN A 322 37.11 83.88 30.85
N GLU A 323 35.87 84.34 30.98
CA GLU A 323 34.69 83.54 30.68
C GLU A 323 34.55 83.27 29.17
N VAL A 324 34.71 84.30 28.33
CA VAL A 324 34.77 84.17 26.86
C VAL A 324 35.92 83.25 26.42
N GLU A 325 37.09 83.34 27.05
CA GLU A 325 38.23 82.46 26.78
C GLU A 325 37.89 80.99 27.10
N ARG A 326 37.25 80.71 28.24
CA ARG A 326 36.72 79.37 28.58
C ARG A 326 35.67 78.86 27.59
N PHE A 327 34.82 79.74 27.05
CA PHE A 327 33.85 79.37 26.01
C PHE A 327 34.52 79.12 24.65
N GLN A 328 35.57 79.85 24.29
CA GLN A 328 36.36 79.61 23.08
C GLN A 328 37.13 78.28 23.17
N ASP A 329 37.70 77.94 24.32
CA ASP A 329 38.37 76.64 24.53
C ASP A 329 37.39 75.46 24.51
N ARG A 330 36.20 75.60 25.11
CA ARG A 330 35.13 74.61 24.97
C ARG A 330 34.69 74.45 23.52
N THR A 331 34.57 75.56 22.78
CA THR A 331 34.25 75.57 21.35
C THR A 331 35.30 74.82 20.53
N ARG A 332 36.59 75.13 20.72
CA ARG A 332 37.69 74.44 20.03
C ARG A 332 37.66 72.93 20.27
N ARG A 333 37.52 72.50 21.53
CA ARG A 333 37.42 71.07 21.88
C ARG A 333 36.21 70.39 21.22
N LEU A 334 35.08 71.08 21.11
CA LEU A 334 33.87 70.54 20.47
C LEU A 334 34.08 70.36 18.96
N VAL A 335 34.70 71.34 18.30
CA VAL A 335 35.07 71.30 16.87
C VAL A 335 36.10 70.18 16.59
N GLU A 336 37.11 70.05 17.46
CA GLU A 336 38.17 69.04 17.38
C GLU A 336 37.65 67.61 17.57
N VAL A 337 36.82 67.37 18.60
CA VAL A 337 36.21 66.05 18.88
C VAL A 337 35.24 65.64 17.76
N MET A 338 34.43 66.57 17.24
CA MET A 338 33.49 66.29 16.15
C MET A 338 34.16 66.22 14.76
N LYS A 339 35.43 66.63 14.66
CA LYS A 339 36.24 66.73 13.43
C LYS A 339 35.52 67.49 12.31
N VAL A 340 35.11 68.72 12.60
CA VAL A 340 34.51 69.67 11.64
C VAL A 340 35.36 70.95 11.53
N PRO A 341 35.18 71.79 10.49
CA PRO A 341 35.99 73.01 10.33
C PRO A 341 35.65 74.11 11.34
N ASP A 342 34.36 74.35 11.57
CA ASP A 342 33.81 75.42 12.40
C ASP A 342 32.62 74.94 13.25
N LEU A 343 32.32 75.68 14.32
CA LEU A 343 31.18 75.42 15.23
C LEU A 343 29.83 75.33 14.46
N THR A 344 29.68 76.10 13.37
CA THR A 344 28.48 76.13 12.51
C THR A 344 28.15 74.77 11.87
N TYR A 345 29.14 73.91 11.65
CA TYR A 345 28.93 72.58 11.05
C TYR A 345 28.62 71.48 12.07
N ILE A 346 28.72 71.76 13.39
CA ILE A 346 28.48 70.75 14.44
C ILE A 346 27.04 70.21 14.42
N PRO A 347 25.96 71.02 14.27
CA PRO A 347 24.59 70.49 14.19
C PRO A 347 24.40 69.56 12.99
N VAL A 348 24.91 69.94 11.82
CA VAL A 348 24.84 69.14 10.59
C VAL A 348 25.59 67.82 10.78
N ARG A 349 26.81 67.87 11.32
CA ARG A 349 27.64 66.69 11.61
C ARG A 349 26.97 65.76 12.62
N TYR A 350 26.32 66.31 13.64
CA TYR A 350 25.59 65.56 14.66
C TYR A 350 24.40 64.81 14.06
N GLN A 351 23.58 65.48 13.23
CA GLN A 351 22.50 64.82 12.47
C GLN A 351 23.03 63.73 11.54
N THR A 352 24.12 63.99 10.79
CA THR A 352 24.72 62.98 9.89
C THR A 352 25.19 61.75 10.66
N VAL A 353 25.73 61.91 11.87
CA VAL A 353 26.18 60.81 12.74
C VAL A 353 24.99 60.01 13.30
N ILE A 354 23.88 60.67 13.64
CA ILE A 354 22.64 59.99 14.05
C ILE A 354 22.06 59.17 12.89
N ASP A 355 21.95 59.77 11.69
CA ASP A 355 21.43 59.08 10.50
C ASP A 355 22.30 57.88 10.11
N LEU A 356 23.63 57.99 10.24
CA LEU A 356 24.56 56.87 10.07
C LEU A 356 24.37 55.79 11.15
N GLY A 357 24.20 56.17 12.42
CA GLY A 357 23.94 55.25 13.52
C GLY A 357 22.67 54.42 13.28
N LEU A 358 21.57 55.09 12.94
CA LEU A 358 20.29 54.44 12.61
C LEU A 358 20.42 53.48 11.41
N ARG A 359 21.18 53.84 10.38
CA ARG A 359 21.47 52.96 9.24
C ARG A 359 22.32 51.75 9.64
N PHE A 360 23.32 51.92 10.50
CA PHE A 360 24.13 50.81 10.99
C PHE A 360 23.33 49.86 11.90
N GLU A 361 22.41 50.36 12.72
CA GLU A 361 21.47 49.49 13.45
C GLU A 361 20.54 48.71 12.52
N GLN A 362 20.03 49.33 11.45
CA GLN A 362 19.20 48.66 10.45
C GLN A 362 20.01 47.60 9.68
N GLU A 363 21.23 47.91 9.26
CA GLU A 363 22.14 46.93 8.66
C GLU A 363 22.51 45.79 9.61
N GLN A 364 22.70 46.07 10.90
CA GLN A 364 23.01 45.04 11.89
C GLN A 364 21.83 44.09 12.07
N LYS A 365 20.62 44.63 12.28
CA LYS A 365 19.39 43.83 12.37
C LYS A 365 19.18 42.97 11.11
N ALA A 366 19.34 43.54 9.92
CA ALA A 366 19.23 42.80 8.67
C ALA A 366 20.29 41.67 8.51
N LYS A 367 21.49 41.84 9.09
CA LYS A 367 22.53 40.81 9.13
C LYS A 367 22.24 39.73 10.18
N GLU A 368 21.62 40.10 11.29
CA GLU A 368 21.14 39.19 12.34
C GLU A 368 19.96 38.34 11.83
N ASP A 369 18.95 38.96 11.21
CA ASP A 369 17.81 38.28 10.55
C ASP A 369 18.30 37.30 9.46
N LEU A 370 19.26 37.71 8.64
CA LEU A 370 19.85 36.85 7.60
C LEU A 370 20.63 35.67 8.21
N ARG A 371 21.38 35.90 9.29
CA ARG A 371 22.10 34.85 10.02
C ARG A 371 21.13 33.83 10.63
N ASP A 372 20.04 34.30 11.23
CA ASP A 372 19.00 33.45 11.80
C ASP A 372 18.26 32.63 10.73
N MET A 373 17.98 33.23 9.58
CA MET A 373 17.39 32.54 8.44
C MET A 373 18.33 31.44 7.89
N LEU A 374 19.63 31.72 7.76
CA LEU A 374 20.64 30.73 7.35
C LEU A 374 20.80 29.60 8.39
N LEU A 375 20.76 29.90 9.69
CA LEU A 375 20.78 28.90 10.76
C LEU A 375 19.54 27.99 10.71
N ARG A 376 18.34 28.54 10.44
CA ARG A 376 17.11 27.76 10.25
C ARG A 376 17.22 26.84 9.01
N GLN A 377 17.76 27.35 7.89
CA GLN A 377 18.01 26.54 6.70
C GLN A 377 19.03 25.41 6.96
N GLN A 378 20.14 25.70 7.66
CA GLN A 378 21.14 24.70 8.03
C GLN A 378 20.53 23.60 8.91
N ASN A 379 19.72 23.96 9.90
CA ASN A 379 19.06 23.00 10.78
C ASN A 379 18.02 22.15 10.02
N MET A 380 17.27 22.74 9.09
CA MET A 380 16.33 22.01 8.23
C MET A 380 17.07 21.02 7.31
N LEU A 381 18.18 21.43 6.70
CA LEU A 381 19.01 20.57 5.85
C LEU A 381 19.65 19.41 6.65
N ASN A 382 20.09 19.67 7.88
CA ASN A 382 20.58 18.62 8.78
C ASN A 382 19.47 17.62 9.16
N LEU A 383 18.24 18.09 9.41
CA LEU A 383 17.09 17.21 9.69
C LEU A 383 16.77 16.32 8.49
N ILE A 384 16.76 16.89 7.28
CA ILE A 384 16.57 16.18 6.02
C ILE A 384 17.68 15.15 5.78
N LEU A 385 18.94 15.49 6.07
CA LEU A 385 20.08 14.56 5.99
C LEU A 385 19.91 13.37 6.94
N CYS A 386 19.54 13.62 8.20
CA CYS A 386 19.27 12.57 9.18
C CYS A 386 18.10 11.67 8.75
N HIS A 387 17.04 12.25 8.17
CA HIS A 387 15.92 11.49 7.62
C HIS A 387 16.35 10.58 6.46
N PHE A 388 17.14 11.09 5.50
CA PHE A 388 17.67 10.29 4.40
C PHE A 388 18.65 9.20 4.86
N LEU A 389 19.48 9.45 5.87
CA LEU A 389 20.34 8.42 6.46
C LEU A 389 19.52 7.29 7.11
N TYR A 390 18.48 7.62 7.88
CA TYR A 390 17.63 6.63 8.53
C TYR A 390 16.77 5.83 7.54
N THR A 391 16.13 6.51 6.57
CA THR A 391 15.32 5.85 5.54
C THR A 391 16.20 5.01 4.60
N GLY A 392 17.35 5.51 4.16
CA GLY A 392 18.30 4.76 3.35
C GLY A 392 18.82 3.49 4.03
N GLN A 393 19.22 3.57 5.31
CA GLN A 393 19.62 2.38 6.08
C GLN A 393 18.47 1.37 6.25
N ARG A 394 17.24 1.85 6.43
CA ARG A 394 16.06 0.98 6.49
C ARG A 394 15.79 0.30 5.14
N GLU A 395 15.83 1.04 4.04
CA GLU A 395 15.61 0.49 2.70
C GLU A 395 16.71 -0.49 2.30
N GLU A 396 17.97 -0.24 2.65
CA GLU A 396 19.08 -1.17 2.46
C GLU A 396 18.89 -2.46 3.29
N SER A 397 18.43 -2.33 4.54
CA SER A 397 18.09 -3.48 5.39
C SER A 397 16.93 -4.30 4.81
N GLU A 398 15.83 -3.65 4.40
CA GLU A 398 14.71 -4.32 3.75
C GLU A 398 15.11 -4.96 2.41
N PHE A 399 15.99 -4.31 1.62
CA PHE A 399 16.51 -4.86 0.36
C PHE A 399 17.42 -6.07 0.59
N THR A 400 18.35 -6.00 1.55
CA THR A 400 19.26 -7.12 1.85
C THR A 400 18.53 -8.33 2.43
N ASP A 401 17.48 -8.14 3.22
CA ASP A 401 16.61 -9.25 3.67
C ASP A 401 15.74 -9.82 2.53
N ARG A 402 15.20 -8.96 1.64
CA ARG A 402 14.50 -9.44 0.42
C ARG A 402 15.45 -10.26 -0.47
N LYS A 403 16.68 -9.80 -0.68
CA LYS A 403 17.73 -10.51 -1.43
C LYS A 403 18.06 -11.87 -0.80
N ARG A 404 18.34 -11.89 0.51
CA ARG A 404 18.58 -13.11 1.31
C ARG A 404 17.39 -14.08 1.26
N GLY A 405 16.17 -13.56 1.15
CA GLY A 405 14.95 -14.34 0.94
C GLY A 405 14.82 -14.95 -0.46
N LEU A 406 15.32 -14.27 -1.50
CA LEU A 406 15.37 -14.78 -2.87
C LEU A 406 16.49 -15.82 -3.04
N GLU A 407 17.69 -15.57 -2.52
CA GLU A 407 18.82 -16.52 -2.50
C GLU A 407 18.40 -17.86 -1.86
N LYS A 408 17.66 -17.81 -0.73
CA LYS A 408 17.07 -19.00 -0.07
C LYS A 408 15.97 -19.70 -0.87
N LYS A 409 15.30 -19.02 -1.80
CA LYS A 409 14.33 -19.66 -2.73
C LYS A 409 15.07 -20.30 -3.90
N GLN A 410 16.05 -19.61 -4.48
CA GLN A 410 16.87 -20.11 -5.57
C GLN A 410 17.61 -21.39 -5.15
N SER A 411 18.30 -21.37 -4.00
CA SER A 411 19.01 -22.55 -3.47
C SER A 411 18.09 -23.76 -3.22
N LYS A 412 16.81 -23.53 -2.90
CA LYS A 412 15.82 -24.62 -2.81
C LYS A 412 15.44 -25.16 -4.19
N ILE A 413 15.15 -24.28 -5.15
CA ILE A 413 14.83 -24.68 -6.53
C ILE A 413 16.01 -25.45 -7.16
N GLU A 414 17.25 -25.04 -6.89
CA GLU A 414 18.47 -25.74 -7.32
C GLU A 414 18.58 -27.13 -6.69
N ALA A 415 18.27 -27.27 -5.39
CA ALA A 415 18.24 -28.55 -4.70
C ALA A 415 17.12 -29.47 -5.23
N ASP A 416 15.90 -28.94 -5.43
CA ASP A 416 14.76 -29.66 -6.00
C ASP A 416 15.11 -30.17 -7.41
N ILE A 417 15.70 -29.32 -8.27
CA ILE A 417 16.20 -29.70 -9.60
C ILE A 417 17.25 -30.80 -9.50
N HIS A 418 18.14 -30.77 -8.50
CA HIS A 418 19.14 -31.80 -8.31
C HIS A 418 18.53 -33.15 -7.88
N GLU A 419 17.48 -33.12 -7.06
CA GLU A 419 16.71 -34.32 -6.67
C GLU A 419 15.92 -34.89 -7.87
N TYR A 420 15.28 -34.04 -8.68
CA TYR A 420 14.60 -34.47 -9.90
C TYR A 420 15.57 -35.08 -10.92
N LYS A 421 16.77 -34.51 -11.09
CA LYS A 421 17.83 -35.10 -11.93
C LYS A 421 18.24 -36.49 -11.41
N GLY A 422 18.46 -36.64 -10.10
CA GLY A 422 18.81 -37.93 -9.49
C GLY A 422 17.69 -38.98 -9.62
N LYS A 423 16.41 -38.58 -9.51
CA LYS A 423 15.26 -39.44 -9.81
C LYS A 423 15.23 -39.84 -11.29
N MET A 424 15.43 -38.89 -12.20
CA MET A 424 15.40 -39.13 -13.65
C MET A 424 16.54 -40.05 -14.11
N GLN A 425 17.73 -39.94 -13.50
CA GLN A 425 18.84 -40.89 -13.71
C GLN A 425 18.44 -42.32 -13.31
N LYS A 426 17.90 -42.52 -12.10
CA LYS A 426 17.43 -43.84 -11.63
C LYS A 426 16.34 -44.45 -12.52
N TYR A 427 15.40 -43.64 -13.01
CA TYR A 427 14.40 -44.11 -13.97
C TYR A 427 15.03 -44.44 -15.33
N GLY A 428 16.04 -43.70 -15.77
CA GLY A 428 16.80 -44.01 -16.98
C GLY A 428 17.58 -45.32 -16.88
N GLU A 429 18.27 -45.54 -15.76
CA GLU A 429 18.97 -46.78 -15.41
C GLU A 429 18.00 -47.98 -15.45
N LEU A 430 16.87 -47.90 -14.75
CA LEU A 430 15.86 -48.96 -14.72
C LEU A 430 15.23 -49.22 -16.10
N VAL A 431 15.04 -48.19 -16.93
CA VAL A 431 14.59 -48.37 -18.33
C VAL A 431 15.64 -49.07 -19.19
N VAL A 432 16.93 -48.82 -18.96
CA VAL A 432 18.03 -49.55 -19.63
C VAL A 432 18.07 -51.00 -19.16
N GLU A 433 17.96 -51.27 -17.85
CA GLU A 433 17.90 -52.64 -17.30
C GLU A 433 16.71 -53.43 -17.85
N VAL A 434 15.50 -52.86 -17.84
CA VAL A 434 14.30 -53.49 -18.40
C VAL A 434 14.45 -53.73 -19.91
N ARG A 435 15.07 -52.80 -20.65
CA ARG A 435 15.34 -52.98 -22.08
C ARG A 435 16.35 -54.12 -22.33
N LEU A 436 17.41 -54.22 -21.53
CA LEU A 436 18.39 -55.31 -21.61
C LEU A 436 17.76 -56.66 -21.25
N ALA A 437 16.91 -56.71 -20.21
CA ALA A 437 16.15 -57.90 -19.84
C ALA A 437 15.22 -58.35 -20.98
N LEU A 438 14.47 -57.43 -21.59
CA LEU A 438 13.61 -57.71 -22.75
C LEU A 438 14.41 -58.20 -23.97
N LEU A 439 15.56 -57.60 -24.28
CA LEU A 439 16.44 -58.08 -25.34
C LEU A 439 16.95 -59.51 -25.06
N SER A 440 17.37 -59.79 -23.83
CA SER A 440 17.81 -61.14 -23.44
C SER A 440 16.69 -62.19 -23.51
N LEU A 441 15.42 -61.77 -23.29
CA LEU A 441 14.26 -62.63 -23.49
C LEU A 441 14.01 -62.90 -24.98
N ILE A 442 14.13 -61.88 -25.84
CA ILE A 442 14.01 -62.03 -27.31
C ILE A 442 15.08 -62.97 -27.85
N GLU A 443 16.34 -62.79 -27.46
CA GLU A 443 17.44 -63.71 -27.82
C GLU A 443 17.14 -65.15 -27.40
N ARG A 444 16.69 -65.36 -26.14
CA ARG A 444 16.29 -66.68 -25.65
C ARG A 444 15.13 -67.27 -26.46
N PHE A 445 14.12 -66.48 -26.83
CA PHE A 445 13.02 -66.94 -27.67
C PHE A 445 13.49 -67.33 -29.08
N GLU A 446 14.33 -66.53 -29.72
CA GLU A 446 14.95 -66.90 -31.00
C GLU A 446 15.76 -68.20 -30.89
N ASP A 447 16.51 -68.39 -29.80
CA ASP A 447 17.31 -69.59 -29.59
C ASP A 447 16.42 -70.84 -29.37
N THR A 448 15.24 -70.69 -28.75
CA THR A 448 14.24 -71.77 -28.72
C THR A 448 13.64 -72.05 -30.11
N ALA A 449 13.44 -71.02 -30.95
CA ALA A 449 12.97 -71.20 -32.33
C ALA A 449 14.01 -71.93 -33.19
N LYS A 450 15.30 -71.58 -33.07
CA LYS A 450 16.43 -72.25 -33.72
C LYS A 450 16.55 -73.72 -33.24
N ARG A 451 16.32 -74.01 -31.95
CA ARG A 451 16.36 -75.37 -31.39
C ARG A 451 15.17 -76.27 -31.77
N LYS A 452 14.01 -75.72 -32.16
CA LYS A 452 12.83 -76.52 -32.60
C LYS A 452 13.10 -77.39 -33.84
N LYS A 453 14.17 -77.14 -34.61
CA LYS A 453 14.57 -77.95 -35.78
C LYS A 453 15.51 -79.14 -35.47
N ARG A 454 15.84 -79.45 -34.20
CA ARG A 454 16.80 -80.54 -33.84
C ARG A 454 16.27 -81.67 -32.95
N TYR A 455 14.99 -81.67 -32.56
CA TYR A 455 14.42 -82.70 -31.65
C TYR A 455 13.22 -83.46 -32.26
N ALA A 456 13.37 -83.94 -33.49
CA ALA A 456 12.38 -84.81 -34.12
C ALA A 456 12.40 -86.27 -33.59
N ASN A 457 13.57 -86.75 -33.13
CA ASN A 457 13.76 -88.13 -32.66
C ASN A 457 14.58 -88.16 -31.35
N ALA A 458 13.93 -87.93 -30.21
CA ALA A 458 14.53 -88.13 -28.89
C ALA A 458 13.45 -88.56 -27.88
N ASN A 459 13.64 -89.72 -27.26
CA ASN A 459 12.63 -90.41 -26.44
C ASN A 459 11.95 -89.50 -25.39
N LEU A 460 10.62 -89.59 -25.32
CA LEU A 460 9.80 -88.75 -24.43
C LEU A 460 10.24 -88.85 -22.96
N MET A 461 10.62 -90.05 -22.51
CA MET A 461 11.13 -90.29 -21.15
C MET A 461 12.47 -89.60 -20.84
N THR A 462 13.36 -89.42 -21.83
CA THR A 462 14.57 -88.60 -21.64
C THR A 462 14.23 -87.11 -21.58
N GLN A 463 13.24 -86.65 -22.34
CA GLN A 463 12.76 -85.26 -22.24
C GLN A 463 12.10 -85.00 -20.87
N LEU A 464 11.23 -85.91 -20.39
CA LEU A 464 10.63 -85.85 -19.05
C LEU A 464 11.67 -85.80 -17.93
N LYS A 465 12.73 -86.62 -18.00
CA LYS A 465 13.84 -86.57 -17.02
C LYS A 465 14.59 -85.22 -17.06
N ILE A 466 14.79 -84.64 -18.24
CA ILE A 466 15.42 -83.30 -18.38
C ILE A 466 14.50 -82.19 -17.86
N ILE A 467 13.19 -82.27 -18.13
CA ILE A 467 12.18 -81.34 -17.62
C ILE A 467 12.13 -81.40 -16.10
N HIS A 468 12.01 -82.60 -15.51
CA HIS A 468 12.05 -82.78 -14.05
C HIS A 468 13.33 -82.18 -13.45
N LYS A 469 14.51 -82.47 -14.01
CA LYS A 469 15.77 -81.94 -13.47
C LYS A 469 15.86 -80.41 -13.56
N LYS A 470 15.24 -79.79 -14.57
CA LYS A 470 15.11 -78.33 -14.69
C LYS A 470 14.07 -77.72 -13.74
N VAL A 471 12.94 -78.40 -13.50
CA VAL A 471 11.93 -77.96 -12.54
C VAL A 471 12.49 -78.05 -11.11
N SER A 472 13.20 -79.12 -10.76
CA SER A 472 13.92 -79.24 -9.49
C SER A 472 14.92 -78.10 -9.30
N GLY A 473 15.82 -77.86 -10.26
CA GLY A 473 16.79 -76.76 -10.19
C GLY A 473 16.15 -75.37 -10.17
N LEU A 474 14.98 -75.18 -10.79
CA LEU A 474 14.21 -73.95 -10.67
C LEU A 474 13.63 -73.79 -9.25
N MET A 475 13.04 -74.83 -8.66
CA MET A 475 12.55 -74.77 -7.28
C MET A 475 13.68 -74.55 -6.27
N GLU A 476 14.85 -75.15 -6.48
CA GLU A 476 16.06 -74.88 -5.69
C GLU A 476 16.48 -73.40 -5.82
N SER A 477 16.53 -72.85 -7.05
CA SER A 477 16.87 -71.43 -7.26
C SER A 477 15.82 -70.45 -6.69
N VAL A 478 14.54 -70.84 -6.65
CA VAL A 478 13.47 -70.04 -6.02
C VAL A 478 13.59 -70.07 -4.51
N ALA A 479 13.84 -71.23 -3.89
CA ALA A 479 14.10 -71.33 -2.46
C ALA A 479 15.41 -70.63 -2.04
N GLU A 480 16.38 -70.52 -2.94
CA GLU A 480 17.62 -69.76 -2.72
C GLU A 480 17.40 -68.24 -2.86
N LEU A 481 16.53 -67.79 -3.76
CA LEU A 481 16.05 -66.40 -3.81
C LEU A 481 15.19 -66.03 -2.59
N GLU A 482 14.30 -66.91 -2.14
CA GLU A 482 13.50 -66.73 -0.91
C GLU A 482 14.37 -66.64 0.36
N ARG A 483 15.61 -67.17 0.33
CA ARG A 483 16.62 -66.97 1.38
C ARG A 483 17.45 -65.68 1.23
N GLN A 484 17.43 -65.05 0.05
CA GLN A 484 18.13 -63.79 -0.22
C GLN A 484 17.24 -62.57 -0.02
N LEU A 485 15.91 -62.72 -0.07
CA LEU A 485 15.00 -61.72 0.47
C LEU A 485 15.03 -61.76 2.02
N PRO A 486 15.17 -60.62 2.71
CA PRO A 486 14.95 -60.56 4.15
C PRO A 486 13.45 -60.80 4.47
N PRO A 487 13.11 -61.40 5.62
CA PRO A 487 11.72 -61.70 5.97
C PRO A 487 10.88 -60.41 6.11
N HIS A 488 9.72 -60.37 5.45
CA HIS A 488 8.77 -59.25 5.51
C HIS A 488 8.08 -59.14 6.89
N GLU A 489 8.69 -58.45 7.85
CA GLU A 489 8.03 -58.03 9.11
C GLU A 489 7.80 -56.51 9.24
N GLU A 490 8.47 -55.68 8.43
CA GLU A 490 8.61 -54.23 8.71
C GLU A 490 7.60 -53.33 7.97
N GLU A 491 7.08 -53.73 6.81
CA GLU A 491 6.23 -52.87 5.96
C GLU A 491 4.87 -52.51 6.59
N SER A 492 4.38 -53.34 7.52
CA SER A 492 3.13 -53.12 8.25
C SER A 492 3.15 -51.90 9.19
N LYS A 493 4.33 -51.46 9.63
CA LYS A 493 4.50 -50.40 10.64
C LYS A 493 4.36 -49.00 10.04
N ASN A 494 4.89 -48.78 8.83
CA ASN A 494 4.94 -47.44 8.22
C ASN A 494 3.55 -46.89 7.82
N TYR A 495 2.59 -47.73 7.45
CA TYR A 495 1.27 -47.24 7.00
C TYR A 495 0.47 -46.52 8.10
N GLN A 496 0.72 -46.82 9.39
CA GLN A 496 0.07 -46.09 10.50
C GLN A 496 0.64 -44.68 10.71
N GLN A 497 1.88 -44.42 10.26
CA GLN A 497 2.55 -43.13 10.49
C GLN A 497 2.04 -42.02 9.56
N TYR A 498 1.52 -42.38 8.37
CA TYR A 498 0.88 -41.45 7.42
C TYR A 498 -0.61 -41.21 7.67
N MET A 499 -1.26 -42.02 8.52
CA MET A 499 -2.71 -41.93 8.80
C MET A 499 -3.07 -41.14 10.07
N LYS A 500 -2.10 -40.79 10.93
CA LYS A 500 -2.34 -39.98 12.14
C LYS A 500 -2.09 -38.49 11.85
N PRO A 501 -3.08 -37.59 12.00
CA PRO A 501 -2.83 -36.16 11.90
C PRO A 501 -1.93 -35.70 13.06
N GLN A 502 -0.86 -34.98 12.72
CA GLN A 502 0.08 -34.39 13.69
C GLN A 502 -0.67 -33.42 14.63
N PRO A 503 -0.45 -33.49 15.96
CA PRO A 503 -1.05 -32.55 16.90
C PRO A 503 -0.43 -31.15 16.73
N ILE A 504 -1.25 -30.13 16.56
CA ILE A 504 -0.81 -28.74 16.39
C ILE A 504 -0.15 -28.26 17.71
N PRO A 505 1.10 -27.77 17.71
CA PRO A 505 1.79 -27.38 18.93
C PRO A 505 1.15 -26.12 19.57
N PRO A 506 0.79 -26.15 20.87
CA PRO A 506 0.06 -25.06 21.52
C PRO A 506 0.99 -23.92 21.98
N ARG A 507 1.59 -23.20 21.02
CA ARG A 507 2.37 -21.96 21.29
C ARG A 507 2.00 -20.81 20.36
N LEU A 508 0.74 -20.40 20.41
CA LEU A 508 0.34 -19.02 20.10
C LEU A 508 0.81 -18.11 21.23
N ILE A 509 2.08 -17.72 21.21
CA ILE A 509 2.55 -16.60 22.05
C ILE A 509 1.91 -15.34 21.49
N ARG A 510 0.93 -14.79 22.22
CA ARG A 510 0.49 -13.40 22.00
C ARG A 510 1.62 -12.49 22.45
N VAL A 511 2.32 -11.87 21.49
CA VAL A 511 3.05 -10.64 21.79
C VAL A 511 1.99 -9.58 22.12
N GLY A 512 2.04 -9.04 23.34
CA GLY A 512 1.07 -8.04 23.79
C GLY A 512 1.36 -6.69 23.16
N THR A 513 0.32 -6.03 22.64
CA THR A 513 0.35 -4.59 22.37
C THR A 513 0.33 -3.82 23.69
N PRO A 514 1.34 -3.02 24.04
CA PRO A 514 1.13 -1.94 25.00
C PRO A 514 0.21 -0.90 24.34
N VAL A 515 -0.79 -0.42 25.08
CA VAL A 515 -1.60 0.74 24.69
C VAL A 515 -1.17 1.91 25.55
N LYS A 516 -0.83 3.02 24.90
CA LYS A 516 -1.10 4.42 25.27
C LYS A 516 -0.73 5.28 24.05
N ASP A 517 -1.60 6.13 23.49
CA ASP A 517 -2.24 7.33 24.06
C ASP A 517 -1.14 8.35 24.46
N GLU A 518 -1.01 9.57 23.91
CA GLU A 518 -1.81 10.40 22.97
C GLU A 518 -0.81 11.05 21.94
N ASP A 519 -1.07 11.91 20.94
CA ASP A 519 -2.22 12.74 20.51
C ASP A 519 -2.03 13.23 19.03
N SER A 520 -3.02 13.96 18.47
CA SER A 520 -3.03 14.93 17.33
C SER A 520 -2.69 14.49 15.87
N ASP A 521 -3.77 14.36 15.08
CA ASP A 521 -4.08 15.04 13.79
C ASP A 521 -3.04 15.16 12.64
N ALA A 522 -3.35 14.52 11.50
CA ALA A 522 -3.74 15.23 10.27
C ALA A 522 -4.35 14.30 9.19
N GLU A 523 -5.42 14.82 8.59
CA GLU A 523 -6.27 14.39 7.46
C GLU A 523 -5.68 13.59 6.27
N GLU A 524 -6.56 12.72 5.71
CA GLU A 524 -6.73 12.41 4.27
C GLU A 524 -5.63 11.63 3.49
N ASP A 525 -5.93 10.75 2.52
CA ASP A 525 -7.20 10.24 1.97
C ASP A 525 -7.01 8.80 1.42
N PHE A 526 -7.95 7.86 1.66
CA PHE A 526 -8.04 6.58 0.93
C PHE A 526 -9.36 5.82 1.22
N ALA A 527 -10.30 5.86 0.28
CA ALA A 527 -11.64 5.29 0.44
C ALA A 527 -11.76 3.79 0.06
N ASP A 528 -12.52 3.07 0.90
CA ASP A 528 -13.37 1.90 0.60
C ASP A 528 -12.78 0.72 -0.23
N LEU A 529 -11.82 0.00 0.35
CA LEU A 529 -11.79 -1.47 0.27
C LEU A 529 -12.30 -2.07 1.58
N LYS A 530 -13.57 -2.50 1.61
CA LYS A 530 -14.19 -3.11 2.80
C LYS A 530 -13.56 -4.45 3.16
N VAL A 531 -12.54 -4.39 4.02
CA VAL A 531 -11.96 -5.54 4.72
C VAL A 531 -13.06 -6.19 5.57
N PRO A 532 -13.42 -7.47 5.35
CA PRO A 532 -14.53 -8.10 6.06
C PRO A 532 -14.35 -8.06 7.58
N GLY A 533 -15.39 -7.66 8.30
CA GLY A 533 -15.35 -7.47 9.74
C GLY A 533 -15.03 -8.78 10.48
N ARG A 534 -14.42 -8.69 11.67
CA ARG A 534 -14.07 -9.86 12.50
C ARG A 534 -15.25 -10.81 12.77
N LEU A 535 -16.47 -10.27 12.78
CA LEU A 535 -17.74 -11.03 12.88
C LEU A 535 -18.11 -11.72 11.56
N GLU A 536 -17.91 -11.07 10.42
CA GLU A 536 -18.15 -11.64 9.09
C GLU A 536 -17.16 -12.76 8.76
N ILE A 537 -15.88 -12.60 9.12
CA ILE A 537 -14.85 -13.64 9.01
C ILE A 537 -15.24 -14.86 9.87
N LYS A 538 -15.75 -14.64 11.09
CA LYS A 538 -16.34 -15.70 11.91
C LYS A 538 -17.56 -16.35 11.24
N ALA A 539 -18.47 -15.59 10.64
CA ALA A 539 -19.65 -16.11 9.96
C ALA A 539 -19.28 -16.95 8.71
N LYS A 540 -18.32 -16.49 7.91
CA LYS A 540 -17.77 -17.24 6.75
C LYS A 540 -17.10 -18.53 7.20
N SER A 541 -16.22 -18.49 8.22
CA SER A 541 -15.55 -19.70 8.70
C SER A 541 -16.51 -20.71 9.34
N LEU A 542 -17.55 -20.25 10.05
CA LEU A 542 -18.60 -21.12 10.58
C LEU A 542 -19.43 -21.78 9.45
N ARG A 543 -19.74 -21.05 8.37
CA ARG A 543 -20.40 -21.60 7.17
C ARG A 543 -19.53 -22.69 6.52
N PHE A 544 -18.24 -22.44 6.30
CA PHE A 544 -17.32 -23.46 5.77
C PHE A 544 -17.19 -24.68 6.70
N LEU A 545 -17.11 -24.48 8.03
CA LEU A 545 -17.07 -25.56 9.01
C LEU A 545 -18.33 -26.44 8.93
N ASN A 546 -19.51 -25.83 8.84
CA ASN A 546 -20.78 -26.56 8.76
C ASN A 546 -20.96 -27.25 7.40
N GLN A 547 -20.50 -26.65 6.31
CA GLN A 547 -20.49 -27.27 4.99
C GLN A 547 -19.51 -28.46 4.92
N ALA A 548 -18.38 -28.38 5.62
CA ALA A 548 -17.42 -29.50 5.76
C ALA A 548 -17.98 -30.63 6.67
N LYS A 549 -18.77 -30.31 7.70
CA LYS A 549 -19.51 -31.29 8.50
C LYS A 549 -20.58 -32.00 7.66
N LEU A 550 -21.38 -31.26 6.90
CA LEU A 550 -22.36 -31.82 5.95
C LEU A 550 -21.71 -32.77 4.93
N LYS A 551 -20.55 -32.39 4.37
CA LYS A 551 -19.77 -33.27 3.46
C LYS A 551 -19.14 -34.50 4.12
N ARG A 552 -19.21 -34.64 5.45
CA ARG A 552 -18.72 -35.82 6.21
C ARG A 552 -19.84 -36.68 6.79
N GLY A 553 -21.11 -36.31 6.61
CA GLY A 553 -22.25 -37.08 7.09
C GLY A 553 -22.89 -37.93 6.00
N ILE A 554 -22.62 -39.23 6.00
CA ILE A 554 -23.57 -40.24 5.49
C ILE A 554 -23.96 -41.10 6.69
N ARG A 555 -25.21 -40.93 7.14
CA ARG A 555 -25.77 -41.34 8.44
C ARG A 555 -25.21 -40.52 9.61
#